data_AF-S5MHT3-F1
#
_entry.id   AF-S5MHT3-F1
#
_cell.length_a   1.000
_cell.length_b   1.000
_cell.length_c   1.000
_cell.angle_alpha   90.00
_cell.angle_beta   90.00
_cell.angle_gamma   90.00
#
_symmetry.space_group_name_H-M   'P 1'
#
loop_
_entity.id
_entity.type
_entity.pdbx_description
1 polymer ?
#
loop_
_entity_poly.entity_id
_entity_poly.type
_entity_poly.pdbx_seq_one_letter_code
_entity_poly.pdbx_strand_id
1 'polypeptide(L)'
;MEKNELQMKIKKLEKELENYYKKEEYTEAGIKKTKEVYDIARQNAEKIIFKAVTFTHDFKKSISETLYLIQKDKNNFEKYVDEFIEKNNYFLTDEIDELKELIKKIVDKIYKDTTS
;
A
#
# COMPACT_ATOMS: atom_id res chain seq x y z
N MET A 1 10.79 -32.37 52.84
CA MET A 1 11.01 -31.16 52.02
C MET A 1 11.27 -30.02 52.96
N GLU A 2 12.53 -29.57 53.03
CA GLU A 2 12.94 -28.53 53.97
C GLU A 2 12.49 -27.15 53.48
N LYS A 3 12.09 -26.29 54.42
CA LYS A 3 11.59 -24.92 54.18
C LYS A 3 12.42 -24.11 53.17
N ASN A 4 13.73 -24.35 53.12
CA ASN A 4 14.65 -23.71 52.18
C ASN A 4 14.45 -24.13 50.72
N GLU A 5 14.14 -25.42 50.47
CA GLU A 5 13.87 -25.93 49.11
C GLU A 5 12.59 -25.32 48.55
N LEU A 6 11.56 -25.16 49.39
CA LEU A 6 10.31 -24.51 49.04
C LEU A 6 10.52 -23.03 48.70
N GLN A 7 11.33 -22.31 49.48
CA GLN A 7 11.65 -20.91 49.19
C GLN A 7 12.45 -20.72 47.89
N MET A 8 13.41 -21.61 47.60
CA MET A 8 14.13 -21.59 46.31
C MET A 8 13.19 -21.88 45.14
N LYS A 9 12.25 -22.82 45.32
CA LYS A 9 11.25 -23.14 44.30
C LYS A 9 10.28 -21.98 44.04
N ILE A 10 9.83 -21.28 45.10
CA ILE A 10 9.00 -20.08 44.98
C ILE A 10 9.74 -19.00 44.17
N LYS A 11 10.97 -18.66 44.53
CA LYS A 11 11.76 -17.66 43.79
C LYS A 11 11.99 -18.03 42.33
N LYS A 12 12.20 -19.32 42.05
CA LYS A 12 12.35 -19.82 40.68
C LYS A 12 11.05 -19.63 39.89
N LEU A 13 9.91 -20.00 40.47
CA LEU A 13 8.60 -19.85 39.85
C LEU A 13 8.22 -18.38 39.65
N GLU A 14 8.52 -17.50 40.60
CA GLU A 14 8.31 -16.04 40.46
C GLU A 14 9.11 -15.49 39.28
N LYS A 15 10.38 -15.91 39.13
CA LYS A 15 11.22 -15.51 38.00
C LYS A 15 10.71 -16.07 36.66
N GLU A 16 10.23 -17.32 36.65
CA GLU A 16 9.62 -17.91 35.45
C GLU A 16 8.34 -17.16 35.07
N LEU A 17 7.49 -16.82 36.04
CA LEU A 17 6.27 -16.04 35.84
C LEU A 17 6.59 -14.66 35.27
N GLU A 18 7.59 -13.95 35.82
CA GLU A 18 8.04 -12.66 35.30
C GLU A 18 8.53 -12.77 33.85
N ASN A 19 9.25 -13.85 33.51
CA ASN A 19 9.67 -14.11 32.13
C ASN A 19 8.49 -14.38 31.20
N TYR A 20 7.43 -15.06 31.67
CA TYR A 20 6.23 -15.27 30.88
C TYR A 20 5.49 -13.96 30.61
N TYR A 21 5.31 -13.10 31.62
CA TYR A 21 4.69 -11.80 31.42
C TYR A 21 5.44 -10.94 30.41
N LYS A 22 6.78 -10.88 30.50
CA LYS A 22 7.60 -10.14 29.51
C LYS A 22 7.45 -10.68 28.09
N LYS A 23 7.32 -12.01 27.93
CA LYS A 23 7.08 -12.63 26.62
C LYS A 23 5.68 -12.34 26.09
N GLU A 24 4.68 -12.34 26.96
CA GLU A 24 3.30 -12.01 26.61
C GLU A 24 3.22 -10.56 26.12
N GLU A 25 3.77 -9.59 26.88
CA GLU A 25 3.82 -8.19 26.48
C GLU A 25 4.52 -7.98 25.13
N TYR A 26 5.66 -8.63 24.91
CA TYR A 26 6.37 -8.56 23.64
C TYR A 26 5.53 -9.11 22.48
N THR A 27 4.84 -10.23 22.72
CA THR A 27 4.00 -10.88 21.71
C THR A 27 2.78 -10.03 21.37
N GLU A 28 2.10 -9.48 22.38
CA GLU A 28 0.96 -8.59 22.18
C GLU A 28 1.35 -7.33 21.41
N ALA A 29 2.47 -6.71 21.78
CA ALA A 29 3.01 -5.56 21.06
C ALA A 29 3.36 -5.91 19.60
N GLY A 30 3.97 -7.07 19.37
CA GLY A 30 4.28 -7.57 18.02
C GLY A 30 3.04 -7.82 17.18
N ILE A 31 2.00 -8.44 17.76
CA ILE A 31 0.72 -8.69 17.09
C ILE A 31 0.06 -7.37 16.73
N LYS A 32 0.04 -6.40 17.65
CA LYS A 32 -0.55 -5.07 17.41
C LYS A 32 0.15 -4.36 16.26
N LYS A 33 1.48 -4.30 16.28
CA LYS A 33 2.29 -3.66 15.21
C LYS A 33 2.05 -4.33 13.85
N THR A 34 1.96 -5.67 13.83
CA THR A 34 1.71 -6.42 12.59
C THR A 34 0.33 -6.12 12.02
N LYS A 35 -0.70 -6.02 12.87
CA LYS A 35 -2.05 -5.62 12.45
C LYS A 35 -2.05 -4.22 11.85
N GLU A 36 -1.40 -3.26 12.49
CA GLU A 36 -1.30 -1.88 11.99
C GLU A 36 -0.60 -1.82 10.62
N VAL A 37 0.51 -2.53 10.44
CA VAL A 37 1.21 -2.62 9.15
C VAL A 37 0.32 -3.25 8.08
N TYR A 38 -0.38 -4.33 8.42
CA TYR A 38 -1.31 -4.98 7.49
C TYR A 38 -2.45 -4.06 7.07
N ASP A 39 -3.04 -3.32 8.02
CA ASP A 39 -4.13 -2.38 7.73
C ASP A 39 -3.65 -1.23 6.82
N ILE A 40 -2.45 -0.70 7.06
CA ILE A 40 -1.84 0.32 6.18
C ILE A 40 -1.59 -0.25 4.78
N ALA A 41 -1.00 -1.46 4.69
CA ALA A 41 -0.73 -2.11 3.42
C ALA A 41 -2.03 -2.38 2.64
N ARG A 42 -3.07 -2.83 3.33
CA ARG A 42 -4.40 -3.05 2.77
C ARG A 42 -5.00 -1.76 2.22
N GLN A 43 -5.02 -0.69 3.02
CA GLN A 43 -5.55 0.61 2.57
C GLN A 43 -4.78 1.16 1.36
N ASN A 44 -3.47 0.96 1.31
CA ASN A 44 -2.66 1.37 0.17
C ASN A 44 -2.98 0.54 -1.07
N ALA A 45 -3.13 -0.77 -0.94
CA ALA A 45 -3.57 -1.64 -2.02
C ALA A 45 -4.95 -1.24 -2.55
N GLU A 46 -5.91 -0.98 -1.65
CA GLU A 46 -7.26 -0.51 -2.01
C GLU A 46 -7.20 0.81 -2.79
N LYS A 47 -6.36 1.78 -2.38
CA LYS A 47 -6.16 3.05 -3.11
C LYS A 47 -5.56 2.84 -4.49
N ILE A 48 -4.58 1.95 -4.62
CA ILE A 48 -3.94 1.63 -5.92
C ILE A 48 -4.96 0.98 -6.85
N ILE A 49 -5.69 -0.02 -6.37
CA ILE A 49 -6.73 -0.71 -7.14
C ILE A 49 -7.80 0.28 -7.57
N PHE A 50 -8.30 1.10 -6.65
CA PHE A 50 -9.31 2.12 -6.97
C PHE A 50 -8.83 3.08 -8.05
N LYS A 51 -7.60 3.59 -7.94
CA LYS A 51 -7.02 4.47 -8.97
C LYS A 51 -6.89 3.76 -10.32
N ALA A 52 -6.45 2.50 -10.35
CA ALA A 52 -6.32 1.74 -11.58
C ALA A 52 -7.67 1.46 -12.26
N VAL A 53 -8.70 1.14 -11.47
CA VAL A 53 -10.07 0.92 -11.98
C VAL A 53 -10.66 2.22 -12.52
N THR A 54 -10.56 3.32 -11.77
CA THR A 54 -11.03 4.64 -12.22
C THR A 54 -10.31 5.07 -13.49
N PHE A 55 -8.98 4.92 -13.54
CA PHE A 55 -8.17 5.13 -14.74
C PHE A 55 -8.72 4.36 -15.95
N THR A 56 -8.95 3.05 -15.77
CA THR A 56 -9.41 2.18 -16.87
C THR A 56 -10.79 2.60 -17.36
N HIS A 57 -11.68 2.95 -16.43
CA HIS A 57 -13.03 3.40 -16.74
C HIS A 57 -13.02 4.71 -17.55
N ASP A 58 -12.27 5.71 -17.10
CA ASP A 58 -12.23 7.03 -17.74
C ASP A 58 -11.55 7.00 -19.10
N PHE A 59 -10.51 6.17 -19.25
CA PHE A 59 -9.85 5.95 -20.53
C PHE A 59 -10.79 5.24 -21.53
N LYS A 60 -11.48 4.17 -21.09
CA LYS A 60 -12.49 3.48 -21.92
C LYS A 60 -13.60 4.43 -22.37
N LYS A 61 -14.07 5.29 -21.46
CA LYS A 61 -15.09 6.29 -21.77
C LYS A 61 -14.58 7.27 -22.82
N SER A 62 -13.37 7.80 -22.66
CA SER A 62 -12.76 8.72 -23.62
C SER A 62 -12.62 8.10 -25.01
N ILE A 63 -12.18 6.84 -25.11
CA ILE A 63 -12.13 6.11 -26.38
C ILE A 63 -13.53 6.02 -27.01
N SER A 64 -14.53 5.65 -26.21
CA SER A 64 -15.90 5.46 -26.70
C SER A 64 -16.51 6.77 -27.21
N GLU A 65 -16.26 7.89 -26.51
CA GLU A 65 -16.68 9.23 -26.91
C GLU A 65 -16.00 9.67 -28.21
N THR A 66 -14.68 9.48 -28.33
CA THR A 66 -13.93 9.82 -29.56
C THR A 66 -14.40 8.99 -30.75
N LEU A 67 -14.60 7.68 -30.58
CA LEU A 67 -15.13 6.82 -31.64
C LEU A 67 -16.54 7.24 -32.09
N TYR A 68 -17.38 7.66 -31.14
CA TYR A 68 -18.72 8.18 -31.46
C TYR A 68 -18.67 9.47 -32.28
N LEU A 69 -17.76 10.40 -31.94
CA LEU A 69 -17.56 11.64 -32.70
C LEU A 69 -17.08 11.35 -34.13
N ILE A 70 -16.08 10.47 -34.28
CA ILE A 70 -15.58 10.02 -35.58
C ILE A 70 -16.68 9.36 -36.41
N GLN A 71 -17.54 8.54 -35.79
CA GLN A 71 -18.64 7.89 -36.48
C GLN A 71 -19.67 8.91 -37.01
N LYS A 72 -19.92 9.98 -36.25
CA LYS A 72 -20.86 11.05 -36.63
C LYS A 72 -20.30 11.99 -37.70
N ASP A 73 -19.01 12.30 -37.64
CA ASP A 73 -18.36 13.21 -38.58
C ASP A 73 -16.95 12.72 -38.93
N LYS A 74 -16.87 11.97 -40.03
CA LYS A 74 -15.63 11.35 -40.49
C LYS A 74 -14.62 12.36 -41.04
N ASN A 75 -15.06 13.55 -41.45
CA ASN A 75 -14.19 14.54 -42.06
C ASN A 75 -13.28 15.22 -41.03
N ASN A 76 -13.65 15.16 -39.75
CA ASN A 76 -12.91 15.72 -38.63
C ASN A 76 -12.13 14.66 -37.82
N PHE A 77 -11.82 13.51 -38.42
CA PHE A 77 -11.11 12.40 -37.76
C PHE A 77 -9.83 12.86 -37.05
N GLU A 78 -8.93 13.55 -37.77
CA GLU A 78 -7.63 13.97 -37.23
C GLU A 78 -7.80 14.84 -36.00
N LYS A 79 -8.70 15.83 -36.07
CA LYS A 79 -9.03 16.69 -34.93
C LYS A 79 -9.49 15.91 -33.70
N TYR A 80 -10.39 14.93 -33.86
CA TYR A 80 -10.90 14.16 -32.72
C TYR A 80 -9.84 13.23 -32.10
N VAL A 81 -8.90 12.75 -32.92
CA VAL A 81 -7.76 11.97 -32.44
C VAL A 81 -6.77 12.86 -31.69
N ASP A 82 -6.47 14.06 -32.20
CA ASP A 82 -5.57 15.01 -31.54
C ASP A 82 -6.14 15.47 -30.19
N GLU A 83 -7.43 15.83 -30.15
CA GLU A 83 -8.12 16.17 -28.90
C GLU A 83 -8.12 15.00 -27.90
N PHE A 84 -8.25 13.75 -28.38
CA PHE A 84 -8.11 12.57 -27.54
C PHE A 84 -6.69 12.45 -26.99
N ILE A 85 -5.66 12.56 -27.83
CA ILE A 85 -4.26 12.43 -27.41
C ILE A 85 -3.92 13.52 -26.39
N GLU A 86 -4.30 14.78 -26.63
CA GLU A 86 -4.03 15.89 -25.70
C GLU A 86 -4.72 15.67 -24.34
N LYS A 87 -6.02 15.36 -24.35
CA LYS A 87 -6.80 15.10 -23.14
C LYS A 87 -6.25 13.92 -22.33
N ASN A 88 -5.64 12.96 -23.01
CA ASN A 88 -5.14 11.72 -22.44
C ASN A 88 -3.61 11.66 -22.41
N ASN A 89 -2.90 12.77 -22.64
CA ASN A 89 -1.44 12.75 -22.84
C ASN A 89 -0.72 12.18 -21.62
N TYR A 90 -1.17 12.54 -20.42
CA TYR A 90 -0.67 12.00 -19.15
C TYR A 90 -0.88 10.49 -18.97
N PHE A 91 -1.74 9.86 -19.77
CA PHE A 91 -1.93 8.41 -19.83
C PHE A 91 -1.04 7.73 -20.89
N LEU A 92 -0.57 8.50 -21.88
CA LEU A 92 0.12 8.01 -23.06
C LEU A 92 1.62 8.29 -23.04
N THR A 93 2.10 9.19 -22.17
CA THR A 93 3.53 9.45 -21.98
C THR A 93 4.20 8.38 -21.11
N ASP A 94 5.23 7.74 -21.67
CA ASP A 94 6.09 6.72 -21.04
C ASP A 94 7.10 7.30 -20.03
N GLU A 95 6.70 8.20 -19.12
CA GLU A 95 7.56 8.66 -18.01
C GLU A 95 7.65 7.60 -16.88
N ILE A 96 7.64 6.32 -17.26
CA ILE A 96 7.71 5.17 -16.36
C ILE A 96 8.98 5.23 -15.49
N ASP A 97 10.08 5.76 -16.02
CA ASP A 97 11.34 5.83 -15.27
C ASP A 97 11.36 6.96 -14.24
N GLU A 98 10.69 8.09 -14.49
CA GLU A 98 10.49 9.13 -13.49
C GLU A 98 9.52 8.67 -12.39
N LEU A 99 8.46 7.95 -12.78
CA LEU A 99 7.51 7.35 -11.84
C LEU A 99 8.17 6.31 -10.94
N LYS A 100 9.06 5.47 -11.48
CA LYS A 100 9.86 4.51 -10.71
C LYS A 100 10.75 5.21 -9.68
N GLU A 101 11.43 6.29 -10.07
CA GLU A 101 12.28 7.06 -9.15
C GLU A 101 11.47 7.73 -8.04
N LEU A 102 10.26 8.21 -8.36
CA LEU A 102 9.35 8.77 -7.37
C LEU A 102 8.87 7.70 -6.37
N ILE A 103 8.47 6.52 -6.87
CA ILE A 103 8.05 5.38 -6.04
C ILE A 103 9.20 4.92 -5.14
N LYS A 104 10.42 4.84 -5.67
CA LYS A 104 11.61 4.44 -4.92
C LYS A 104 11.90 5.40 -3.76
N LYS A 105 11.82 6.73 -3.99
CA LYS A 105 11.95 7.74 -2.93
C LYS A 105 10.88 7.61 -1.84
N ILE A 106 9.64 7.27 -2.21
CA ILE A 106 8.55 7.06 -1.25
C ILE A 106 8.82 5.81 -0.40
N VAL A 107 9.24 4.70 -1.03
CA VAL A 107 9.60 3.46 -0.34
C VAL A 107 10.77 3.69 0.62
N ASP A 108 11.82 4.37 0.18
CA ASP A 108 13.01 4.67 1.00
C ASP A 108 12.67 5.55 2.21
N LYS A 109 11.72 6.47 2.05
CA LYS A 109 11.24 7.32 3.15
C LYS A 109 10.47 6.52 4.19
N ILE A 110 9.58 5.63 3.75
CA ILE A 110 8.84 4.73 4.65
C ILE A 110 9.79 3.80 5.41
N TYR A 111 10.83 3.28 4.74
CA TYR A 111 11.85 2.45 5.38
C TYR A 111 12.66 3.22 6.44
N LYS A 112 13.09 4.44 6.16
CA LYS A 112 13.84 5.26 7.14
C LYS A 112 13.01 5.61 8.37
N ASP A 113 11.73 5.91 8.20
CA ASP A 113 10.82 6.26 9.28
C ASP A 113 10.41 5.06 10.15
N THR A 114 10.63 3.82 9.68
CA THR A 114 10.33 2.59 10.45
C THR A 114 11.56 1.97 11.12
N THR A 115 12.77 2.42 10.79
CA THR A 115 14.05 1.98 11.39
C THR A 115 14.72 3.04 12.28
N SER A 116 14.13 4.23 12.42
CA SER A 116 14.56 5.29 13.36
C SER A 116 13.68 5.30 14.60
#